data_AF-A0A199P2S3-F1
#
_entry.id   AF-A0A199P2S3-F1
#
_cell.length_a   1.000
_cell.length_b   1.000
_cell.length_c   1.000
_cell.angle_alpha   90.00
_cell.angle_beta   90.00
_cell.angle_gamma   90.00
#
_symmetry.space_group_name_H-M   'P 1'
#
loop_
_entity.id
_entity.type
_entity.pdbx_description
1 polymer ?
#
loop_
_entity_poly.entity_id
_entity_poly.type
_entity_poly.pdbx_seq_one_letter_code
_entity_poly.pdbx_strand_id
1 'polypeptide(L)'
;MFFFSIWHSVILFVVLAQPLLVFAAVWLAMRADRRAQASPRAAAPPPLPPAASGEARLRALQALRAQGLVDPKEYERRRQQILAGL
;
A
#
# COMPACT_ATOMS: atom_id res chain seq x y z
N MET A 1 -31.08 13.16 -33.45
CA MET A 1 -30.91 11.93 -32.63
C MET A 1 -29.55 11.90 -31.91
N PHE A 2 -29.00 13.04 -31.44
CA PHE A 2 -27.65 13.08 -30.83
C PHE A 2 -27.66 13.33 -29.31
N PHE A 3 -28.73 13.91 -28.78
CA PHE A 3 -28.83 14.25 -27.34
C PHE A 3 -28.79 13.01 -26.43
N PHE A 4 -29.39 11.88 -26.85
CA PHE A 4 -29.39 10.65 -26.05
C PHE A 4 -27.98 10.03 -25.94
N SER A 5 -27.20 10.11 -27.02
CA SER A 5 -25.84 9.55 -27.09
C SER A 5 -24.83 10.39 -26.29
N ILE A 6 -24.97 11.72 -26.32
CA ILE A 6 -24.11 12.64 -25.56
C ILE A 6 -24.34 12.44 -24.05
N TRP A 7 -25.60 12.36 -23.60
CA TRP A 7 -25.90 12.16 -22.20
C TRP A 7 -25.38 10.81 -21.68
N HIS A 8 -25.53 9.75 -22.47
CA HIS A 8 -24.99 8.44 -22.12
C HIS A 8 -23.46 8.46 -22.04
N SER A 9 -22.79 9.14 -22.98
CA SER A 9 -21.33 9.31 -22.96
C SER A 9 -20.85 10.08 -21.73
N VAL A 10 -21.58 11.12 -21.33
CA VAL A 10 -21.28 11.90 -20.11
C VAL A 10 -21.43 11.02 -18.87
N ILE A 11 -22.52 10.26 -18.75
CA ILE A 11 -22.73 9.35 -17.62
C ILE A 11 -21.64 8.28 -17.57
N LEU A 12 -21.33 7.64 -18.70
CA LEU A 12 -20.29 6.62 -18.77
C LEU A 12 -18.93 7.18 -18.35
N PHE A 13 -18.62 8.40 -18.81
CA PHE A 13 -17.37 9.07 -18.45
C PHE A 13 -17.31 9.39 -16.96
N VAL A 14 -18.39 9.89 -16.35
CA VAL A 14 -18.43 10.17 -14.91
C VAL A 14 -18.27 8.88 -14.10
N VAL A 15 -19.02 7.83 -14.47
CA VAL A 15 -18.97 6.52 -13.80
C VAL A 15 -17.59 5.87 -13.94
N LEU A 16 -16.88 6.10 -15.05
CA LEU A 16 -15.53 5.58 -15.27
C LEU A 16 -14.44 6.45 -14.65
N ALA A 17 -14.63 7.77 -14.65
CA ALA A 17 -13.71 8.73 -14.04
C ALA A 17 -13.70 8.57 -12.51
N GLN A 18 -14.83 8.28 -11.88
CA GLN A 18 -14.93 8.12 -10.43
C GLN A 18 -14.00 7.03 -9.86
N PRO A 19 -14.00 5.77 -10.34
CA PRO A 19 -13.09 4.74 -9.87
C PRO A 19 -11.63 5.07 -10.21
N LEU A 20 -11.36 5.69 -11.36
CA LEU A 20 -10.03 6.19 -11.72
C LEU A 20 -9.54 7.26 -10.74
N LEU A 21 -10.42 8.17 -10.32
CA LEU A 21 -10.10 9.23 -9.37
C LEU A 21 -9.83 8.65 -7.97
N VAL A 22 -10.66 7.72 -7.52
CA VAL A 22 -10.46 6.99 -6.25
C VAL A 22 -9.16 6.20 -6.30
N PHE A 23 -8.91 5.47 -7.40
CA PHE A 23 -7.67 4.71 -7.58
C PHE A 23 -6.45 5.62 -7.61
N ALA A 24 -6.50 6.75 -8.33
CA ALA A 24 -5.45 7.75 -8.38
C ALA A 24 -5.22 8.39 -7.01
N ALA A 25 -6.27 8.69 -6.26
CA ALA A 25 -6.18 9.24 -4.90
C ALA A 25 -5.56 8.23 -3.93
N VAL A 26 -5.98 6.97 -3.98
CA VAL A 26 -5.42 5.87 -3.18
C VAL A 26 -3.96 5.59 -3.57
N TRP A 27 -3.64 5.60 -4.87
CA TRP A 27 -2.28 5.50 -5.38
C TRP A 27 -1.43 6.68 -4.93
N LEU A 28 -1.96 7.90 -4.99
CA LEU A 28 -1.27 9.11 -4.56
C LEU A 28 -1.07 9.12 -3.05
N ALA A 29 -2.05 8.67 -2.27
CA ALA A 29 -1.92 8.51 -0.82
C ALA A 29 -0.86 7.46 -0.47
N MET A 30 -0.89 6.28 -1.11
CA MET A 30 0.16 5.27 -0.95
C MET A 30 1.53 5.79 -1.40
N ARG A 31 1.59 6.57 -2.48
CA ARG A 31 2.84 7.15 -3.00
C ARG A 31 3.35 8.27 -2.10
N ALA A 32 2.46 9.08 -1.53
CA ALA A 32 2.78 10.13 -0.58
C ALA A 32 3.29 9.51 0.73
N ASP A 33 2.66 8.44 1.20
CA ASP A 33 3.13 7.67 2.36
C ASP A 33 4.51 7.05 2.10
N ARG A 34 4.72 6.40 0.94
CA ARG A 34 6.05 5.91 0.52
C ARG A 34 7.08 7.03 0.39
N ARG A 35 6.70 8.20 -0.15
CA ARG A 35 7.61 9.35 -0.24
C ARG A 35 7.89 9.96 1.12
N ALA A 36 6.92 10.02 2.02
CA ALA A 36 7.10 10.47 3.39
C ALA A 36 7.97 9.49 4.19
N GLN A 37 7.94 8.19 3.88
CA GLN A 37 8.86 7.18 4.41
C GLN A 37 10.23 7.16 3.71
N ALA A 38 10.33 7.62 2.46
CA ALA A 38 11.59 7.76 1.72
C ALA A 38 12.31 9.09 1.99
N SER A 39 11.57 10.15 2.32
CA SER A 39 12.11 11.49 2.62
C SER A 39 12.91 11.63 3.93
N PRO A 40 12.83 10.74 4.95
CA PRO A 40 13.81 10.75 6.04
C PRO A 40 15.16 10.18 5.58
N ARG A 41 15.23 9.57 4.39
CA ARG A 41 16.39 8.87 3.85
C ARG A 41 17.05 9.61 2.67
N ALA A 42 16.76 10.91 2.51
CA ALA A 42 17.57 11.78 1.68
C ALA A 42 18.90 12.17 2.36
N ALA A 43 19.09 11.81 3.63
CA ALA A 43 20.39 11.77 4.29
C ALA A 43 20.89 10.31 4.31
N ALA A 44 21.78 9.99 3.36
CA ALA A 44 22.58 8.76 3.24
C ALA A 44 21.84 7.45 2.87
N PRO A 45 22.33 6.70 1.85
CA PRO A 45 22.06 5.28 1.76
C PRO A 45 23.10 4.52 2.60
N PRO A 46 22.74 3.90 3.75
CA PRO A 46 23.53 2.79 4.22
C PRO A 46 23.06 1.52 3.49
N PRO A 47 23.99 0.62 3.12
CA PRO A 47 23.64 -0.70 2.61
C PRO A 47 22.74 -1.36 3.65
N LEU A 48 21.59 -1.90 3.24
CA LEU A 48 20.72 -2.63 4.17
C LEU A 48 21.53 -3.82 4.74
N PRO A 49 21.81 -3.85 6.05
CA PRO A 49 22.25 -5.11 6.65
C PRO A 49 21.04 -6.07 6.59
N PRO A 50 21.25 -7.37 6.34
CA PRO A 50 20.17 -8.36 6.31
C PRO A 50 19.30 -8.34 7.57
N ALA A 51 19.83 -7.90 8.71
CA ALA A 51 19.09 -7.67 9.96
C ALA A 51 17.96 -6.62 9.87
N ALA A 52 18.13 -5.55 9.07
CA ALA A 52 17.10 -4.51 8.91
C ALA A 52 15.87 -5.01 8.13
N SER A 53 16.01 -6.09 7.36
CA SER A 53 14.90 -6.71 6.63
C SER A 53 13.94 -7.47 7.53
N GLY A 54 14.43 -8.04 8.64
CA GLY A 54 13.61 -8.77 9.61
C GLY A 54 12.72 -7.84 10.42
N GLU A 55 13.27 -6.75 10.96
CA GLU A 55 12.49 -5.72 11.67
C GLU A 55 11.47 -5.03 10.75
N ALA A 56 11.85 -4.73 9.50
CA ALA A 56 10.93 -4.17 8.52
C ALA A 56 9.79 -5.14 8.18
N ARG A 57 10.08 -6.45 8.05
CA ARG A 57 9.05 -7.48 7.85
C ARG A 57 8.14 -7.63 9.06
N LEU A 58 8.67 -7.53 10.28
CA LEU A 58 7.88 -7.57 11.51
C LEU A 58 6.92 -6.37 11.60
N ARG A 59 7.37 -5.16 11.26
CA ARG A 59 6.51 -3.97 11.20
C ARG A 59 5.43 -4.10 10.14
N ALA A 60 5.75 -4.63 8.96
CA ALA A 60 4.77 -4.88 7.91
C ALA A 60 3.70 -5.90 8.36
N LEU A 61 4.11 -6.97 9.04
CA LEU A 61 3.20 -7.97 9.64
C LEU A 61 2.32 -7.38 10.74
N GLN A 62 2.86 -6.47 11.55
CA GLN A 62 2.10 -5.79 12.59
C GLN A 62 1.08 -4.80 12.00
N ALA A 63 1.41 -4.11 10.91
CA ALA A 63 0.46 -3.27 10.18
C ALA A 63 -0.67 -4.09 9.56
N LEU A 64 -0.35 -5.25 8.97
CA LEU A 64 -1.34 -6.19 8.43
C LEU A 64 -2.27 -6.76 9.52
N ARG A 65 -1.72 -7.05 10.72
CA ARG A 65 -2.51 -7.43 11.89
C ARG A 65 -3.42 -6.30 12.37
N ALA A 66 -2.92 -5.06 12.42
CA ALA A 66 -3.70 -3.89 12.83
C ALA A 66 -4.88 -3.62 11.89
N GLN A 67 -4.77 -4.02 10.62
CA GLN A 67 -5.84 -3.96 9.62
C GLN A 67 -6.82 -5.16 9.69
N GLY A 68 -6.59 -6.12 10.61
CA GLY A 68 -7.43 -7.32 10.75
C GLY A 68 -7.31 -8.32 9.60
N LEU A 69 -6.34 -8.14 8.70
CA LEU A 69 -6.15 -8.96 7.49
C LEU A 69 -5.35 -10.25 7.74
N VAL A 70 -4.86 -10.47 8.96
CA VAL A 70 -4.03 -11.62 9.31
C VAL A 70 -4.55 -12.28 10.59
N ASP A 71 -4.79 -13.58 10.50
CA ASP A 71 -5.20 -14.40 11.63
C ASP A 71 -4.07 -14.44 12.69
N PRO A 72 -4.40 -14.36 14.00
CA PRO A 72 -3.39 -14.38 15.06
C PRO A 72 -2.46 -15.61 15.01
N LYS A 73 -2.94 -16.77 14.54
CA LYS A 73 -2.11 -17.99 14.40
C LYS A 73 -1.10 -17.87 13.25
N GLU A 74 -1.49 -17.24 12.14
CA GLU A 74 -0.59 -17.00 11.01
C GLU A 74 0.45 -15.93 11.32
N TYR A 75 0.05 -14.92 12.10
CA TYR A 75 0.96 -13.89 12.59
C TYR A 75 2.09 -14.50 13.42
N GLU A 76 1.77 -15.38 14.38
CA GLU A 76 2.78 -16.02 15.22
C GLU A 76 3.73 -16.91 14.42
N ARG A 77 3.22 -17.72 13.49
CA ARG A 77 4.07 -18.55 12.60
C ARG A 77 5.03 -17.70 11.78
N ARG A 78 4.54 -16.63 11.15
CA ARG A 78 5.39 -15.75 10.32
C ARG A 78 6.41 -15.00 11.18
N ARG A 79 6.02 -14.55 12.37
CA ARG A 79 6.92 -13.93 13.34
C ARG A 79 8.05 -14.88 13.75
N GLN A 80 7.72 -16.13 14.06
CA GLN A 80 8.72 -17.15 14.40
C GLN A 80 9.65 -17.46 13.23
N GLN A 81 9.13 -17.57 12.00
CA GLN A 81 9.98 -17.75 10.81
C GLN A 81 10.93 -16.59 10.58
N ILE A 82 10.46 -15.35 10.78
CA ILE A 82 11.32 -14.16 10.62
C ILE A 82 12.38 -14.09 11.72
N LEU A 83 12.04 -14.47 12.96
CA LEU A 83 12.99 -14.54 14.07
C LEU A 83 13.99 -15.69 13.93
N ALA A 84 13.58 -16.82 13.36
CA ALA A 84 14.45 -17.98 13.13
C ALA A 84 15.38 -17.81 11.91
N GLY A 85 15.02 -16.92 10.98
CA GLY A 85 15.83 -16.56 9.81
C GLY A 85 16.65 -15.28 9.98
N LEU A 86 16.67 -14.71 11.19
CA LEU A 86 17.50 -13.56 11.57
C LEU A 86 18.87 -14.03 12.02
#